data_AF-A0A2G5SID5-F1
#
_entry.id   AF-A0A2G5SID5-F1
#
_cell.length_a   1.000
_cell.length_b   1.000
_cell.length_c   1.000
_cell.angle_alpha   90.00
_cell.angle_beta   90.00
_cell.angle_gamma   90.00
#
_symmetry.space_group_name_H-M   'P 1'
#
loop_
_entity.id
_entity.type
_entity.pdbx_description
1 polymer ?
#
loop_
_entity_poly.entity_id
_entity_poly.type
_entity_poly.pdbx_seq_one_letter_code
_entity_poly.pdbx_strand_id
1 'polypeptide(L)'
;MDKSSAVVNTNDHYLKTCILNEVLKKTPIFDSYETFCGKVGQNAMLYPDFEFWYYRFYHRKMDFDYDRSLDPVPKTIMDMPVKLMYKITENLDPVDRAYLRSMNKSIKDIADSHAPIFDKIDITVFGGGLYWELNDKRFHYVRKDDGYILFTPHEDIERFIKKGLEYLTSLFKIPRIQVNHLSISLYYPTQVLNDILPLPFHAKSVKLYASDMNQIFPFFSALDPGELESTNSRVSYSGDRDQLLRFFATEQFKQARTVQLKGYLDENDLVKFSHLKSFKCELTRFDQVDFRRVREIISTFKQFESCEIERVNRRDMFQIRTIGQALGAEIPFGPLKIITHRYQIPGSNEFLEFKIEDESYYCTIKIVKVR
;
A
#
# COMPACT_ATOMS: atom_id res chain seq x y z
N MET A 1 54.25 30.24 -47.70
CA MET A 1 52.91 30.83 -47.58
C MET A 1 51.96 29.93 -48.31
N ASP A 2 51.12 29.18 -47.59
CA ASP A 2 49.77 28.90 -48.06
C ASP A 2 48.87 28.60 -46.87
N LYS A 3 47.70 29.24 -46.90
CA LYS A 3 46.81 29.45 -45.77
C LYS A 3 46.09 28.15 -45.39
N SER A 4 46.24 27.76 -44.13
CA SER A 4 45.32 26.88 -43.43
C SER A 4 43.95 27.57 -43.35
N SER A 5 42.99 27.16 -44.19
CA SER A 5 41.59 27.52 -44.01
C SER A 5 40.97 26.52 -43.05
N ALA A 6 40.65 27.02 -41.84
CA ALA A 6 39.88 26.30 -40.85
C ALA A 6 38.60 25.72 -41.47
N VAL A 7 38.45 24.40 -41.41
CA VAL A 7 37.18 23.74 -41.66
C VAL A 7 36.26 24.15 -40.52
N VAL A 8 35.40 25.14 -40.80
CA VAL A 8 34.38 25.61 -39.85
C VAL A 8 33.54 24.40 -39.47
N ASN A 9 33.47 24.17 -38.16
CA ASN A 9 32.73 23.11 -37.50
C ASN A 9 31.22 23.37 -37.65
N THR A 10 30.69 23.21 -38.86
CA THR A 10 29.35 23.66 -39.29
C THR A 10 28.22 23.02 -38.50
N ASN A 11 28.44 21.84 -37.91
CA ASN A 11 27.46 21.20 -37.06
C ASN A 11 27.38 21.88 -35.68
N ASP A 12 28.51 22.30 -35.10
CA ASP A 12 28.56 22.87 -33.76
C ASP A 12 27.96 24.30 -33.69
N HIS A 13 28.28 25.17 -34.66
CA HIS A 13 27.64 26.49 -34.76
C HIS A 13 26.14 26.39 -35.02
N TYR A 14 25.72 25.42 -35.84
CA TYR A 14 24.31 25.18 -36.12
C TYR A 14 23.56 24.81 -34.83
N LEU A 15 24.08 23.85 -34.06
CA LEU A 15 23.51 23.47 -32.77
C LEU A 15 23.42 24.67 -31.81
N LYS A 16 24.49 25.45 -31.67
CA LYS A 16 24.50 26.67 -30.83
C LYS A 16 23.47 27.71 -31.29
N THR A 17 23.26 27.85 -32.59
CA THR A 17 22.23 28.75 -33.14
C THR A 17 20.82 28.27 -32.77
N CYS A 18 20.57 26.95 -32.80
CA CYS A 18 19.32 26.39 -32.32
C CYS A 18 19.09 26.68 -30.83
N ILE A 19 20.13 26.57 -29.99
CA ILE A 19 20.05 26.89 -28.55
C ILE A 19 19.74 28.37 -28.35
N LEU A 20 20.42 29.27 -29.06
CA LEU A 20 20.18 30.71 -29.01
C LEU A 20 18.71 31.04 -29.36
N ASN A 21 18.15 30.38 -30.37
CA ASN A 21 16.76 30.57 -30.75
C ASN A 21 15.78 30.17 -29.62
N GLU A 22 16.08 29.12 -28.85
CA GLU A 22 15.25 28.75 -27.70
C GLU A 22 15.40 29.76 -26.54
N VAL A 23 16.60 30.28 -26.29
CA VAL A 23 16.84 31.37 -25.32
C VAL A 23 16.05 32.63 -25.67
N LEU A 24 16.05 33.03 -26.95
CA LEU A 24 15.33 34.22 -27.42
C LEU A 24 13.81 34.12 -27.22
N LYS A 25 13.26 32.90 -27.27
CA LYS A 25 11.84 32.64 -26.96
C LYS A 25 11.52 32.71 -25.47
N LYS A 26 12.54 32.73 -24.60
CA LYS A 26 12.39 32.72 -23.13
C LYS A 26 11.63 31.50 -22.60
N THR A 27 11.69 30.39 -23.32
CA THR A 27 11.13 29.11 -22.89
C THR A 27 11.92 28.60 -21.68
N PRO A 28 11.30 28.00 -20.65
CA PRO A 28 12.03 27.33 -19.57
C PRO A 28 13.08 26.35 -20.12
N ILE A 29 14.20 26.22 -19.42
CA ILE A 29 15.39 25.52 -19.95
C ILE A 29 15.15 24.04 -20.27
N PHE A 30 14.35 23.35 -19.45
CA PHE A 30 14.06 21.94 -19.65
C PHE A 30 13.19 21.72 -20.90
N ASP A 31 12.10 22.49 -21.03
CA ASP A 31 11.24 22.47 -22.23
C ASP A 31 12.03 22.89 -23.49
N SER A 32 12.99 23.80 -23.34
CA SER A 32 13.90 24.21 -24.41
C SER A 32 14.80 23.05 -24.87
N TYR A 33 15.32 22.26 -23.92
CA TYR A 33 16.14 21.09 -24.23
C TYR A 33 15.33 20.00 -24.93
N GLU A 34 14.12 19.69 -24.46
CA GLU A 34 13.24 18.73 -25.13
C GLU A 34 12.91 19.18 -26.56
N THR A 35 12.58 20.47 -26.74
CA THR A 35 12.33 21.06 -28.06
C THR A 35 13.56 21.00 -28.97
N PHE A 36 14.74 21.29 -28.42
CA PHE A 36 16.01 21.19 -29.12
C PHE A 36 16.26 19.75 -29.57
N CYS A 37 16.19 18.77 -28.67
CA CYS A 37 16.35 17.35 -28.99
C CYS A 37 15.36 16.86 -30.04
N GLY A 38 14.10 17.31 -29.98
CA GLY A 38 13.09 16.99 -30.99
C GLY A 38 13.41 17.54 -32.39
N LYS A 39 14.14 18.66 -32.48
CA LYS A 39 14.52 19.29 -33.76
C LYS A 39 15.84 18.82 -34.33
N VAL A 40 16.85 18.66 -33.47
CA VAL A 40 18.23 18.38 -33.89
C VAL A 40 18.66 16.92 -33.66
N GLY A 41 17.85 16.16 -32.93
CA GLY A 41 18.09 14.75 -32.60
C GLY A 41 18.45 14.52 -31.13
N GLN A 42 18.02 13.38 -30.58
CA GLN A 42 18.17 13.05 -29.15
C GLN A 42 19.62 12.93 -28.67
N ASN A 43 20.54 12.64 -29.58
CA ASN A 43 21.97 12.45 -29.29
C ASN A 43 22.85 13.61 -29.78
N ALA A 44 22.24 14.73 -30.19
CA ALA A 44 22.97 15.86 -30.77
C ALA A 44 23.84 16.61 -29.73
N MET A 45 23.37 16.70 -28.48
CA MET A 45 24.08 17.35 -27.38
C MET A 45 23.54 16.85 -26.04
N LEU A 46 24.42 16.62 -25.06
CA LEU A 46 23.99 16.25 -23.71
C LEU A 46 23.41 17.47 -22.96
N TYR A 47 22.46 17.22 -22.05
CA TYR A 47 21.83 18.28 -21.26
C TYR A 47 22.82 19.25 -20.58
N PRO A 48 23.92 18.81 -19.92
CA PRO A 48 24.88 19.73 -19.29
C PRO A 48 25.60 20.65 -20.29
N ASP A 49 25.78 20.21 -21.53
CA ASP A 49 26.41 21.00 -22.60
C ASP A 49 25.40 22.02 -23.14
N PHE A 50 24.15 21.60 -23.31
CA PHE A 50 23.05 22.47 -23.68
C PHE A 50 22.82 23.55 -22.62
N GLU A 51 22.74 23.16 -21.35
CA GLU A 51 22.50 24.06 -20.21
C GLU A 51 23.57 25.15 -20.13
N PHE A 52 24.83 24.76 -20.32
CA PHE A 52 25.95 25.67 -20.37
C PHE A 52 25.79 26.74 -21.46
N TRP A 53 25.52 26.33 -22.71
CA TRP A 53 25.32 27.28 -23.82
C TRP A 53 24.05 28.11 -23.66
N TYR A 54 22.97 27.50 -23.15
CA TYR A 54 21.72 28.18 -22.87
C TYR A 54 21.94 29.35 -21.90
N TYR A 55 22.58 29.11 -20.76
CA TYR A 55 22.83 30.18 -19.78
C TYR A 55 23.85 31.21 -20.26
N ARG A 56 24.86 30.83 -21.05
CA ARG A 56 25.79 31.78 -21.69
C ARG A 56 25.04 32.77 -22.59
N PHE A 57 24.21 32.26 -23.51
CA PHE A 57 23.41 33.07 -24.42
C PHE A 57 22.34 33.87 -23.67
N TYR A 58 21.73 33.29 -22.64
CA TYR A 58 20.78 33.98 -21.77
C TYR A 58 21.42 35.20 -21.10
N HIS A 59 22.67 35.08 -20.65
CA HIS A 59 23.48 36.18 -20.11
C HIS A 59 24.18 37.05 -21.18
N ARG A 60 23.76 36.94 -22.46
CA ARG A 60 24.25 37.73 -23.60
C ARG A 60 25.74 37.56 -23.91
N LYS A 61 26.36 36.45 -23.50
CA LYS A 61 27.70 36.06 -23.93
C LYS A 61 27.57 35.27 -25.24
N MET A 62 27.73 35.98 -26.37
CA MET A 62 27.46 35.48 -27.72
C MET A 62 28.71 34.99 -28.45
N ASP A 63 29.74 34.60 -27.71
CA ASP A 63 30.98 34.02 -28.22
C ASP A 63 30.80 32.52 -28.48
N PHE A 64 30.40 32.20 -29.71
CA PHE A 64 30.13 30.82 -30.15
C PHE A 64 31.38 29.93 -30.04
N ASP A 65 32.58 30.50 -30.16
CA ASP A 65 33.85 29.76 -30.16
C ASP A 65 34.52 29.67 -28.79
N TYR A 66 33.80 29.96 -27.71
CA TYR A 66 34.39 29.89 -26.37
C TYR A 66 34.90 28.50 -26.04
N ASP A 67 36.13 28.47 -25.55
CA ASP A 67 36.79 27.28 -25.09
C ASP A 67 36.33 26.91 -23.67
N ARG A 68 35.43 25.92 -23.59
CA ARG A 68 34.91 25.40 -22.33
C ARG A 68 35.98 24.73 -21.46
N SER A 69 37.15 24.37 -22.01
CA SER A 69 38.25 23.81 -21.22
C SER A 69 38.81 24.80 -20.19
N LEU A 70 38.52 26.09 -20.37
CA LEU A 70 38.87 27.16 -19.42
C LEU A 70 37.99 27.16 -18.17
N ASP A 71 36.81 26.52 -18.22
CA ASP A 71 35.91 26.44 -17.08
C ASP A 71 36.26 25.26 -16.17
N PRO A 72 36.00 25.37 -14.85
CA PRO A 72 36.09 24.23 -13.95
C PRO A 72 35.24 23.06 -14.45
N VAL A 73 35.77 21.85 -14.33
CA VAL A 73 35.03 20.63 -14.67
C VAL A 73 33.71 20.62 -13.90
N PRO A 74 32.55 20.47 -14.59
CA PRO A 74 31.26 20.43 -13.94
C PRO A 74 31.23 19.33 -12.87
N LYS A 75 30.84 19.72 -11.65
CA LYS A 75 30.68 18.76 -10.56
C LYS A 75 29.40 17.96 -10.77
N THR A 76 29.51 16.67 -10.50
CA THR A 76 28.39 15.72 -10.42
C THR A 76 27.96 15.54 -8.98
N ILE A 77 26.81 14.90 -8.76
CA ILE A 77 26.38 14.50 -7.42
C ILE A 77 27.41 13.59 -6.72
N MET A 78 28.21 12.85 -7.50
CA MET A 78 29.23 11.94 -6.97
C MET A 78 30.47 12.67 -6.44
N ASP A 79 30.66 13.94 -6.81
CA ASP A 79 31.73 14.79 -6.27
C ASP A 79 31.38 15.39 -4.90
N MET A 80 30.15 15.16 -4.42
CA MET A 80 29.71 15.58 -3.10
C MET A 80 30.36 14.72 -2.01
N PRO A 81 30.86 15.33 -0.91
CA PRO A 81 31.34 14.56 0.24
C PRO A 81 30.27 13.59 0.74
N VAL A 82 30.66 12.32 0.94
CA VAL A 82 29.75 11.24 1.35
C VAL A 82 28.96 11.58 2.62
N LYS A 83 29.56 12.33 3.56
CA LYS A 83 28.89 12.81 4.77
C LYS A 83 27.65 13.67 4.47
N LEU A 84 27.68 14.48 3.41
CA LEU A 84 26.52 15.26 2.98
C LEU A 84 25.46 14.37 2.33
N MET A 85 25.88 13.38 1.54
CA MET A 85 24.95 12.40 0.95
C MET A 85 24.19 11.63 2.03
N TYR A 86 24.86 11.16 3.09
CA TYR A 86 24.20 10.55 4.25
C TYR A 86 23.19 11.50 4.89
N LYS A 87 23.56 12.77 5.09
CA LYS A 87 22.65 13.77 5.67
C LYS A 87 21.43 14.00 4.77
N ILE A 88 21.59 14.01 3.45
CA ILE A 88 20.47 14.10 2.52
C ILE A 88 19.58 12.87 2.67
N THR A 89 20.13 11.66 2.58
CA THR A 89 19.33 10.42 2.64
C THR A 89 18.64 10.20 3.98
N GLU A 90 19.23 10.68 5.08
CA GLU A 90 18.64 10.67 6.42
C GLU A 90 17.36 11.52 6.49
N ASN A 91 17.33 12.66 5.78
CA ASN A 91 16.19 13.57 5.76
C ASN A 91 15.15 13.22 4.68
N LEU A 92 15.42 12.25 3.82
CA LEU A 92 14.46 11.77 2.84
C LEU A 92 13.55 10.71 3.45
N ASP A 93 12.27 10.77 3.08
CA ASP A 93 11.32 9.72 3.43
C ASP A 93 11.67 8.39 2.71
N PRO A 94 11.14 7.26 3.19
CA PRO A 94 11.44 5.94 2.63
C PRO A 94 11.11 5.80 1.13
N VAL A 95 10.13 6.55 0.63
CA VAL A 95 9.70 6.49 -0.77
C VAL A 95 10.74 7.18 -1.66
N ASP A 96 11.16 8.40 -1.32
CA ASP A 96 12.21 9.10 -2.07
C ASP A 96 13.55 8.38 -1.99
N ARG A 97 13.84 7.80 -0.83
CA ARG A 97 15.04 6.98 -0.66
C ARG A 97 15.00 5.74 -1.55
N ALA A 98 13.85 5.11 -1.73
CA ALA A 98 13.70 3.98 -2.67
C ALA A 98 13.94 4.39 -4.13
N TYR A 99 13.55 5.61 -4.52
CA TYR A 99 13.91 6.16 -5.83
C TYR A 99 15.42 6.35 -5.99
N LEU A 100 16.07 7.03 -5.04
CA LEU A 100 17.53 7.20 -5.06
C LEU A 100 18.27 5.87 -5.15
N ARG A 101 17.81 4.86 -4.42
CA ARG A 101 18.37 3.51 -4.41
C ARG A 101 18.44 2.87 -5.80
N SER A 102 17.54 3.26 -6.72
CA SER A 102 17.50 2.71 -8.09
C SER A 102 18.52 3.33 -9.05
N MET A 103 19.17 4.44 -8.67
CA MET A 103 20.00 5.23 -9.59
C MET A 103 21.34 4.57 -9.93
N ASN A 104 22.18 4.30 -8.91
CA ASN A 104 23.49 3.65 -9.10
C ASN A 104 23.93 2.92 -7.83
N LYS A 105 24.99 2.10 -7.93
CA LYS A 105 25.49 1.28 -6.82
C LYS A 105 25.89 2.11 -5.58
N SER A 106 26.59 3.22 -5.76
CA SER A 106 27.05 4.06 -4.64
C SER A 106 25.90 4.76 -3.92
N ILE A 107 24.92 5.30 -4.66
CA ILE A 107 23.72 5.91 -4.07
C ILE A 107 22.87 4.83 -3.39
N LYS A 108 22.79 3.64 -3.97
CA LYS A 108 22.13 2.48 -3.35
C LYS A 108 22.74 2.12 -2.00
N ASP A 109 24.07 2.03 -1.90
CA ASP A 109 24.75 1.68 -0.65
C ASP A 109 24.50 2.74 0.44
N ILE A 110 24.40 4.01 0.06
CA ILE A 110 24.06 5.12 0.98
C ILE A 110 22.58 5.03 1.40
N ALA A 111 21.67 4.79 0.45
CA ALA A 111 20.24 4.62 0.72
C ALA A 111 19.96 3.41 1.63
N ASP A 112 20.65 2.28 1.41
CA ASP A 112 20.51 1.05 2.20
C ASP A 112 21.15 1.16 3.60
N SER A 113 21.88 2.25 3.91
CA SER A 113 22.46 2.49 5.23
C SER A 113 21.43 2.89 6.30
N HIS A 114 20.19 3.17 5.88
CA HIS A 114 19.10 3.57 6.76
C HIS A 114 17.96 2.55 6.66
N ALA A 115 17.32 2.24 7.79
CA ALA A 115 16.19 1.33 7.80
C ALA A 115 15.04 1.88 6.93
N PRO A 116 14.49 1.09 5.99
CA PRO A 116 13.35 1.49 5.16
C PRO A 116 12.06 1.17 5.91
N ILE A 117 11.65 2.09 6.79
CA ILE A 117 10.45 1.95 7.62
C ILE A 117 9.30 2.70 6.96
N PHE A 118 8.34 1.98 6.40
CA PHE A 118 7.12 2.55 5.84
C PHE A 118 6.04 2.58 6.90
N ASP A 119 5.38 3.72 7.04
CA ASP A 119 4.21 3.83 7.92
C ASP A 119 3.02 3.10 7.32
N LYS A 120 2.81 3.27 6.01
CA LYS A 120 1.68 2.65 5.32
C LYS A 120 2.08 2.23 3.91
N ILE A 121 1.69 1.02 3.54
CA ILE A 121 1.66 0.56 2.15
C ILE A 121 0.23 0.11 1.85
N ASP A 122 -0.41 0.73 0.87
CA ASP A 122 -1.74 0.35 0.40
C ASP A 122 -1.65 -0.08 -1.06
N ILE A 123 -2.15 -1.25 -1.40
CA ILE A 123 -2.13 -1.81 -2.75
C ILE A 123 -3.55 -2.20 -3.09
N THR A 124 -4.09 -1.64 -4.17
CA THR A 124 -5.44 -1.95 -4.65
C THR A 124 -5.40 -2.34 -6.12
N VAL A 125 -5.83 -3.55 -6.42
CA VAL A 125 -5.99 -4.06 -7.78
C VAL A 125 -7.46 -4.16 -8.11
N PHE A 126 -7.85 -3.61 -9.26
CA PHE A 126 -9.23 -3.63 -9.74
C PHE A 126 -9.25 -3.77 -11.27
N GLY A 127 -10.41 -4.08 -11.86
CA GLY A 127 -10.51 -4.39 -13.30
C GLY A 127 -10.04 -3.28 -14.25
N GLY A 128 -9.96 -2.03 -13.77
CA GLY A 128 -9.49 -0.88 -14.55
C GLY A 128 -8.03 -0.48 -14.32
N GLY A 129 -7.30 -1.18 -13.42
CA GLY A 129 -5.92 -0.83 -13.12
C GLY A 129 -5.39 -1.22 -11.74
N LEU A 130 -4.27 -0.59 -11.39
CA LEU A 130 -3.55 -0.74 -10.14
C LEU A 130 -3.41 0.64 -9.48
N TYR A 131 -3.79 0.73 -8.21
CA TYR A 131 -3.51 1.86 -7.34
C TYR A 131 -2.60 1.40 -6.21
N TRP A 132 -1.60 2.19 -5.86
CA TRP A 132 -0.86 1.97 -4.62
C TRP A 132 -0.46 3.29 -3.96
N GLU A 133 -0.33 3.24 -2.66
CA GLU A 133 0.06 4.35 -1.80
C GLU A 133 1.24 3.90 -0.94
N LEU A 134 2.30 4.68 -0.94
CA LEU A 134 3.45 4.51 -0.04
C LEU A 134 3.49 5.75 0.86
N ASN A 135 3.18 5.57 2.14
CA ASN A 135 2.93 6.65 3.09
C ASN A 135 1.88 7.64 2.57
N ASP A 136 2.29 8.83 2.16
CA ASP A 136 1.46 9.91 1.62
C ASP A 136 1.53 10.03 0.08
N LYS A 137 2.41 9.25 -0.56
CA LYS A 137 2.63 9.29 -2.01
C LYS A 137 1.77 8.27 -2.74
N ARG A 138 1.02 8.76 -3.72
CA ARG A 138 0.03 7.97 -4.46
C ARG A 138 0.49 7.72 -5.88
N PHE A 139 0.30 6.50 -6.31
CA PHE A 139 0.66 6.02 -7.62
C PHE A 139 -0.50 5.24 -8.21
N HIS A 140 -0.71 5.38 -9.51
CA HIS A 140 -1.80 4.69 -10.17
C HIS A 140 -1.48 4.44 -11.64
N TYR A 141 -1.83 3.24 -12.10
CA TYR A 141 -1.97 2.91 -13.50
C TYR A 141 -3.44 2.60 -13.73
N VAL A 142 -4.16 3.54 -14.34
CA VAL A 142 -5.60 3.45 -14.58
C VAL A 142 -5.84 3.62 -16.06
N ARG A 143 -6.79 2.85 -16.59
CA ARG A 143 -7.34 3.09 -17.93
C ARG A 143 -8.02 4.47 -17.97
N LYS A 144 -7.55 5.39 -18.81
CA LYS A 144 -8.29 6.63 -19.12
C LYS A 144 -9.43 6.27 -20.09
N ASP A 145 -10.66 6.66 -19.76
CA ASP A 145 -11.87 6.32 -20.53
C ASP A 145 -12.47 7.54 -21.27
N ASP A 146 -11.69 8.59 -21.47
CA ASP A 146 -12.11 9.85 -22.08
C ASP A 146 -11.36 10.13 -23.40
N GLY A 147 -12.15 10.25 -24.47
CA GLY A 147 -11.73 10.19 -25.88
C GLY A 147 -10.74 11.27 -26.33
N TYR A 148 -9.90 10.86 -27.30
CA TYR A 148 -8.77 11.57 -27.92
C TYR A 148 -7.61 11.79 -26.93
N ILE A 149 -6.53 10.99 -26.95
CA ILE A 149 -5.50 10.85 -27.99
C ILE A 149 -4.80 9.47 -27.84
N LEU A 150 -4.49 8.83 -28.97
CA LEU A 150 -3.94 7.48 -29.19
C LEU A 150 -3.58 6.63 -27.94
N PHE A 151 -4.47 5.69 -27.61
CA PHE A 151 -4.03 4.32 -27.34
C PHE A 151 -4.66 3.43 -28.42
N THR A 152 -3.82 2.71 -29.15
CA THR A 152 -4.26 1.61 -30.01
C THR A 152 -5.07 0.63 -29.15
N PRO A 153 -6.24 0.13 -29.61
CA PRO A 153 -7.14 -0.76 -28.84
C PRO A 153 -6.58 -2.17 -28.57
N HIS A 154 -5.25 -2.31 -28.50
CA HIS A 154 -4.50 -3.55 -28.33
C HIS A 154 -3.37 -3.47 -27.29
N GLU A 155 -3.26 -2.41 -26.47
CA GLU A 155 -2.30 -2.41 -25.36
C GLU A 155 -2.90 -3.05 -24.10
N ASP A 156 -2.22 -4.12 -23.67
CA ASP A 156 -2.62 -5.04 -22.61
C ASP A 156 -2.58 -4.38 -21.21
N ILE A 157 -3.73 -4.24 -20.56
CA ILE A 157 -3.86 -3.72 -19.18
C ILE A 157 -2.96 -4.51 -18.22
N GLU A 158 -2.78 -5.80 -18.48
CA GLU A 158 -1.91 -6.67 -17.70
C GLU A 158 -0.46 -6.18 -17.72
N ARG A 159 0.01 -5.58 -18.83
CA ARG A 159 1.36 -5.01 -18.94
C ARG A 159 1.57 -3.83 -18.00
N PHE A 160 0.57 -2.97 -17.81
CA PHE A 160 0.67 -1.82 -16.90
C PHE A 160 0.60 -2.25 -15.44
N ILE A 161 -0.32 -3.16 -15.11
CA ILE A 161 -0.40 -3.78 -13.80
C ILE A 161 0.94 -4.45 -13.47
N LYS A 162 1.51 -5.20 -14.43
CA LYS A 162 2.81 -5.84 -14.30
C LYS A 162 3.94 -4.84 -13.99
N LYS A 163 4.04 -3.72 -14.71
CA LYS A 163 5.05 -2.67 -14.42
C LYS A 163 4.92 -2.10 -13.01
N GLY A 164 3.71 -1.80 -12.56
CA GLY A 164 3.49 -1.31 -11.20
C GLY A 164 3.82 -2.35 -10.13
N LEU A 165 3.49 -3.62 -10.38
CA LEU A 165 3.86 -4.72 -9.50
C LEU A 165 5.37 -5.01 -9.52
N GLU A 166 6.08 -4.86 -10.65
CA GLU A 166 7.55 -4.96 -10.73
C GLU A 166 8.24 -3.90 -9.85
N TYR A 167 7.68 -2.69 -9.82
CA TYR A 167 8.13 -1.63 -8.90
C TYR A 167 7.91 -2.04 -7.44
N LEU A 168 6.70 -2.49 -7.10
CA LEU A 168 6.36 -2.95 -5.74
C LEU A 168 7.27 -4.11 -5.30
N THR A 169 7.55 -5.08 -6.16
CA THR A 169 8.45 -6.19 -5.81
C THR A 169 9.89 -5.77 -5.67
N SER A 170 10.33 -4.78 -6.42
CA SER A 170 11.65 -4.18 -6.20
C SER A 170 11.73 -3.47 -4.84
N LEU A 171 10.61 -2.88 -4.39
CA LEU A 171 10.46 -2.28 -3.06
C LEU A 171 10.54 -3.34 -1.95
N PHE A 172 9.80 -4.43 -2.06
CA PHE A 172 9.82 -5.51 -1.05
C PHE A 172 11.15 -6.29 -1.02
N LYS A 173 12.01 -6.15 -2.03
CA LYS A 173 13.40 -6.66 -2.03
C LYS A 173 14.37 -5.79 -1.23
N ILE A 174 13.94 -4.65 -0.70
CA ILE A 174 14.82 -3.80 0.10
C ILE A 174 15.14 -4.55 1.42
N PRO A 175 16.43 -4.77 1.74
CA PRO A 175 16.80 -5.49 2.95
C PRO A 175 16.24 -4.81 4.21
N ARG A 176 15.72 -5.62 5.14
CA ARG A 176 15.20 -5.15 6.44
C ARG A 176 14.07 -4.11 6.30
N ILE A 177 13.32 -4.15 5.20
CA ILE A 177 12.11 -3.35 5.04
C ILE A 177 11.14 -3.66 6.19
N GLN A 178 10.61 -2.59 6.80
CA GLN A 178 9.60 -2.68 7.84
C GLN A 178 8.37 -1.89 7.41
N VAL A 179 7.19 -2.45 7.63
CA VAL A 179 5.93 -1.82 7.28
C VAL A 179 5.03 -1.78 8.51
N ASN A 180 4.65 -0.59 8.99
CA ASN A 180 3.74 -0.51 10.14
C ASN A 180 2.34 -1.00 9.75
N HIS A 181 1.82 -0.56 8.60
CA HIS A 181 0.50 -0.92 8.11
C HIS A 181 0.50 -1.32 6.64
N LEU A 182 0.26 -2.61 6.35
CA LEU A 182 0.06 -3.10 4.98
C LEU A 182 -1.43 -3.29 4.70
N SER A 183 -1.89 -2.79 3.56
CA SER A 183 -3.24 -3.03 3.03
C SER A 183 -3.13 -3.57 1.61
N ILE A 184 -3.79 -4.70 1.33
CA ILE A 184 -3.89 -5.29 -0.01
C ILE A 184 -5.37 -5.56 -0.29
N SER A 185 -5.90 -4.95 -1.34
CA SER A 185 -7.28 -5.09 -1.77
C SER A 185 -7.38 -5.57 -3.22
N LEU A 186 -7.90 -6.77 -3.41
CA LEU A 186 -8.03 -7.45 -4.70
C LEU A 186 -9.51 -7.52 -5.10
N TYR A 187 -9.94 -6.61 -5.97
CA TYR A 187 -11.33 -6.54 -6.44
C TYR A 187 -11.59 -7.38 -7.69
N TYR A 188 -10.55 -7.90 -8.33
CA TYR A 188 -10.65 -8.71 -9.54
C TYR A 188 -9.61 -9.83 -9.51
N PRO A 189 -9.94 -11.06 -9.97
CA PRO A 189 -8.97 -12.14 -10.06
C PRO A 189 -7.82 -11.74 -10.99
N THR A 190 -6.59 -11.77 -10.49
CA THR A 190 -5.40 -11.54 -11.31
C THR A 190 -4.34 -12.58 -10.98
N GLN A 191 -3.79 -13.22 -12.02
CA GLN A 191 -2.69 -14.18 -11.86
C GLN A 191 -1.34 -13.47 -11.66
N VAL A 192 -1.25 -12.21 -12.10
CA VAL A 192 -0.01 -11.40 -12.08
C VAL A 192 0.57 -11.25 -10.66
N LEU A 193 -0.28 -11.33 -9.63
CA LEU A 193 0.13 -11.25 -8.24
C LEU A 193 0.89 -12.49 -7.75
N ASN A 194 0.58 -13.68 -8.29
CA ASN A 194 1.24 -14.93 -7.90
C ASN A 194 2.73 -14.91 -8.27
N ASP A 195 3.08 -14.23 -9.37
CA ASP A 195 4.44 -14.19 -9.90
C ASP A 195 5.35 -13.19 -9.19
N ILE A 196 4.76 -12.26 -8.43
CA ILE A 196 5.45 -11.01 -8.08
C ILE A 196 5.69 -10.90 -6.56
N LEU A 197 4.83 -11.44 -5.69
CA LEU A 197 4.88 -11.14 -4.24
C LEU A 197 4.78 -12.37 -3.28
N PRO A 198 5.82 -13.22 -3.17
CA PRO A 198 5.98 -14.07 -1.98
C PRO A 198 7.37 -13.92 -1.34
N LEU A 199 7.89 -12.70 -1.24
CA LEU A 199 9.08 -12.45 -0.42
C LEU A 199 8.67 -12.26 1.03
N PRO A 200 9.37 -12.86 2.01
CA PRO A 200 9.12 -12.59 3.40
C PRO A 200 9.26 -11.09 3.69
N PHE A 201 8.27 -10.48 4.33
CA PHE A 201 8.33 -9.08 4.70
C PHE A 201 7.78 -8.84 6.11
N HIS A 202 8.34 -7.83 6.77
CA HIS A 202 8.02 -7.48 8.16
C HIS A 202 6.86 -6.48 8.17
N ALA A 203 5.73 -6.87 8.75
CA ALA A 203 4.62 -5.96 8.97
C ALA A 203 4.01 -6.09 10.37
N LYS A 204 3.78 -4.96 11.05
CA LYS A 204 3.12 -4.94 12.37
C LYS A 204 1.62 -5.18 12.25
N SER A 205 1.02 -4.73 11.15
CA SER A 205 -0.39 -4.95 10.87
C SER A 205 -0.65 -5.17 9.40
N VAL A 206 -1.62 -6.05 9.12
CA VAL A 206 -2.04 -6.35 7.76
C VAL A 206 -3.54 -6.23 7.61
N LYS A 207 -3.98 -5.63 6.51
CA LYS A 207 -5.36 -5.63 6.03
C LYS A 207 -5.42 -6.32 4.68
N LEU A 208 -6.14 -7.42 4.57
CA LEU A 208 -6.27 -8.18 3.33
C LEU A 208 -7.74 -8.20 2.91
N TYR A 209 -7.98 -7.89 1.64
CA TYR A 209 -9.29 -7.97 1.04
C TYR A 209 -9.17 -8.68 -0.31
N ALA A 210 -10.01 -9.69 -0.53
CA ALA A 210 -10.18 -10.32 -1.83
C ALA A 210 -11.58 -10.93 -1.97
N SER A 211 -11.96 -11.19 -3.22
CA SER A 211 -13.16 -11.98 -3.55
C SER A 211 -12.99 -13.48 -3.24
N ASP A 212 -11.75 -14.00 -3.28
CA ASP A 212 -11.40 -15.39 -2.98
C ASP A 212 -10.18 -15.41 -2.05
N MET A 213 -10.28 -16.10 -0.90
CA MET A 213 -9.18 -16.17 0.08
C MET A 213 -7.93 -16.83 -0.49
N ASN A 214 -8.07 -17.70 -1.49
CA ASN A 214 -6.93 -18.33 -2.14
C ASN A 214 -5.96 -17.34 -2.78
N GLN A 215 -6.45 -16.16 -3.18
CA GLN A 215 -5.63 -15.10 -3.75
C GLN A 215 -4.80 -14.37 -2.68
N ILE A 216 -5.25 -14.36 -1.42
CA ILE A 216 -4.53 -13.66 -0.34
C ILE A 216 -3.61 -14.57 0.48
N PHE A 217 -3.80 -15.90 0.44
CA PHE A 217 -2.98 -16.83 1.20
C PHE A 217 -1.47 -16.71 0.94
N PRO A 218 -0.99 -16.53 -0.31
CA PRO A 218 0.44 -16.32 -0.56
C PRO A 218 0.99 -15.08 0.19
N PHE A 219 0.24 -13.98 0.18
CA PHE A 219 0.60 -12.75 0.88
C PHE A 219 0.59 -12.92 2.40
N PHE A 220 -0.46 -13.56 2.91
CA PHE A 220 -0.59 -13.81 4.34
C PHE A 220 0.51 -14.75 4.84
N SER A 221 0.87 -15.78 4.06
CA SER A 221 1.93 -16.73 4.41
C SER A 221 3.34 -16.13 4.34
N ALA A 222 3.53 -15.06 3.56
CA ALA A 222 4.81 -14.35 3.47
C ALA A 222 5.08 -13.41 4.65
N LEU A 223 4.08 -13.12 5.48
CA LEU A 223 4.25 -12.31 6.69
C LEU A 223 5.02 -13.09 7.75
N ASP A 224 5.96 -12.42 8.41
CA ASP A 224 6.56 -12.91 9.65
C ASP A 224 5.48 -12.92 10.76
N PRO A 225 5.08 -14.10 11.27
CA PRO A 225 4.05 -14.18 12.30
C PRO A 225 4.51 -13.61 13.65
N GLY A 226 5.81 -13.56 13.93
CA GLY A 226 6.34 -13.16 15.24
C GLY A 226 6.22 -11.67 15.57
N GLU A 227 6.10 -10.82 14.54
CA GLU A 227 6.00 -9.36 14.67
C GLU A 227 4.59 -8.81 14.39
N LEU A 228 3.64 -9.69 14.06
CA LEU A 228 2.30 -9.31 13.64
C LEU A 228 1.40 -9.00 14.85
N GLU A 229 1.23 -7.72 15.16
CA GLU A 229 0.39 -7.26 16.28
C GLU A 229 -1.11 -7.34 15.94
N SER A 230 -1.48 -7.07 14.69
CA SER A 230 -2.89 -7.09 14.27
C SER A 230 -3.10 -7.58 12.84
N THR A 231 -4.22 -8.28 12.64
CA THR A 231 -4.64 -8.78 11.34
C THR A 231 -6.07 -8.36 11.06
N ASN A 232 -6.34 -7.88 9.86
CA ASN A 232 -7.66 -7.45 9.40
C ASN A 232 -7.95 -8.07 8.04
N SER A 233 -8.50 -9.27 8.05
CA SER A 233 -8.87 -9.97 6.83
C SER A 233 -10.36 -9.77 6.55
N ARG A 234 -10.70 -8.99 5.52
CA ARG A 234 -12.08 -8.80 5.09
C ARG A 234 -12.35 -9.63 3.83
N VAL A 235 -13.15 -10.67 3.94
CA VAL A 235 -13.59 -11.46 2.78
C VAL A 235 -14.89 -10.88 2.27
N SER A 236 -14.96 -10.56 0.98
CA SER A 236 -16.15 -9.89 0.47
C SER A 236 -17.28 -10.84 0.11
N TYR A 237 -17.00 -12.10 -0.20
CA TYR A 237 -18.02 -13.10 -0.54
C TYR A 237 -17.58 -14.50 -0.13
N SER A 238 -18.47 -15.21 0.58
CA SER A 238 -18.52 -16.66 0.78
C SER A 238 -17.19 -17.41 0.62
N GLY A 239 -16.35 -17.35 1.66
CA GLY A 239 -15.32 -18.36 1.81
C GLY A 239 -16.00 -19.72 1.95
N ASP A 240 -15.68 -20.63 1.03
CA ASP A 240 -15.84 -22.05 1.26
C ASP A 240 -15.31 -22.39 2.67
N ARG A 241 -16.02 -23.26 3.40
CA ARG A 241 -15.69 -23.62 4.78
C ARG A 241 -14.23 -24.06 4.88
N ASP A 242 -13.72 -24.72 3.86
CA ASP A 242 -12.34 -25.17 3.75
C ASP A 242 -11.32 -24.02 3.74
N GLN A 243 -11.64 -22.89 3.08
CA GLN A 243 -10.78 -21.71 3.08
C GLN A 243 -10.68 -21.09 4.47
N LEU A 244 -11.80 -21.02 5.20
CA LEU A 244 -11.82 -20.51 6.55
C LEU A 244 -10.99 -21.41 7.50
N LEU A 245 -11.15 -22.74 7.38
CA LEU A 245 -10.36 -23.70 8.15
C LEU A 245 -8.85 -23.56 7.85
N ARG A 246 -8.50 -23.33 6.59
CA ARG A 246 -7.12 -23.06 6.17
C ARG A 246 -6.57 -21.78 6.80
N PHE A 247 -7.38 -20.72 6.89
CA PHE A 247 -6.99 -19.48 7.57
C PHE A 247 -6.66 -19.72 9.05
N PHE A 248 -7.51 -20.45 9.77
CA PHE A 248 -7.25 -20.80 11.18
C PHE A 248 -6.03 -21.70 11.40
N ALA A 249 -5.63 -22.45 10.38
CA ALA A 249 -4.45 -23.31 10.45
C ALA A 249 -3.11 -22.54 10.35
N THR A 250 -3.14 -21.30 9.86
CA THR A 250 -1.93 -20.48 9.66
C THR A 250 -1.26 -20.06 10.97
N GLU A 251 0.06 -19.91 10.96
CA GLU A 251 0.82 -19.40 12.10
C GLU A 251 0.54 -17.92 12.34
N GLN A 252 0.29 -17.15 11.28
CA GLN A 252 -0.06 -15.74 11.37
C GLN A 252 -1.36 -15.53 12.16
N PHE A 253 -2.39 -16.36 11.96
CA PHE A 253 -3.61 -16.31 12.77
C PHE A 253 -3.35 -16.73 14.23
N LYS A 254 -2.60 -17.81 14.45
CA LYS A 254 -2.31 -18.35 15.79
C LYS A 254 -1.46 -17.42 16.65
N GLN A 255 -0.62 -16.59 16.05
CA GLN A 255 0.26 -15.65 16.77
C GLN A 255 -0.30 -14.22 16.85
N ALA A 256 -1.32 -13.89 16.04
CA ALA A 256 -1.96 -12.58 16.08
C ALA A 256 -2.55 -12.27 17.47
N ARG A 257 -2.50 -11.00 17.88
CA ARG A 257 -3.18 -10.53 19.09
C ARG A 257 -4.59 -10.03 18.81
N THR A 258 -4.77 -9.43 17.63
CA THR A 258 -6.06 -8.88 17.17
C THR A 258 -6.41 -9.40 15.79
N VAL A 259 -7.66 -9.83 15.60
CA VAL A 259 -8.17 -10.31 14.31
C VAL A 259 -9.48 -9.61 13.98
N GLN A 260 -9.58 -8.97 12.82
CA GLN A 260 -10.86 -8.64 12.20
C GLN A 260 -11.11 -9.60 11.04
N LEU A 261 -12.20 -10.36 11.09
CA LEU A 261 -12.56 -11.36 10.09
C LEU A 261 -14.02 -11.18 9.65
N LYS A 262 -14.23 -10.72 8.42
CA LYS A 262 -15.58 -10.73 7.83
C LYS A 262 -15.78 -12.03 7.04
N GLY A 263 -16.68 -12.89 7.50
CA GLY A 263 -16.93 -14.23 6.94
C GLY A 263 -18.20 -14.87 7.54
N TYR A 264 -18.47 -16.12 7.18
CA TYR A 264 -19.61 -16.89 7.72
C TYR A 264 -19.12 -17.84 8.82
N LEU A 265 -18.95 -17.31 10.04
CA LEU A 265 -18.55 -18.11 11.20
C LEU A 265 -19.76 -18.74 11.89
N ASP A 266 -19.60 -19.97 12.36
CA ASP A 266 -20.49 -20.54 13.37
C ASP A 266 -20.01 -20.17 14.78
N GLU A 267 -20.88 -20.30 15.79
CA GLU A 267 -20.53 -20.00 17.17
C GLU A 267 -19.37 -20.87 17.72
N ASN A 268 -19.17 -22.08 17.20
CA ASN A 268 -18.12 -22.98 17.66
C ASN A 268 -16.75 -22.59 17.13
N ASP A 269 -16.67 -21.91 15.98
CA ASP A 269 -15.43 -21.34 15.45
C ASP A 269 -14.79 -20.34 16.41
N LEU A 270 -15.59 -19.67 17.24
CA LEU A 270 -15.09 -18.70 18.21
C LEU A 270 -14.07 -19.33 19.16
N VAL A 271 -14.13 -20.64 19.43
CA VAL A 271 -13.10 -21.34 20.24
C VAL A 271 -11.68 -21.14 19.67
N LYS A 272 -11.56 -21.00 18.34
CA LYS A 272 -10.28 -20.74 17.65
C LYS A 272 -9.71 -19.36 17.97
N PHE A 273 -10.48 -18.47 18.58
CA PHE A 273 -10.12 -17.08 18.90
C PHE A 273 -9.68 -16.94 20.37
N SER A 274 -9.59 -18.05 21.12
CA SER A 274 -9.31 -18.07 22.56
C SER A 274 -7.96 -17.48 22.96
N HIS A 275 -6.99 -17.42 22.03
CA HIS A 275 -5.69 -16.78 22.21
C HIS A 275 -5.69 -15.28 21.95
N LEU A 276 -6.74 -14.74 21.33
CA LEU A 276 -6.81 -13.33 20.95
C LEU A 276 -7.13 -12.43 22.14
N LYS A 277 -6.51 -11.25 22.17
CA LYS A 277 -6.90 -10.17 23.09
C LYS A 277 -8.16 -9.48 22.61
N SER A 278 -8.25 -9.22 21.31
CA SER A 278 -9.43 -8.61 20.72
C SER A 278 -9.76 -9.18 19.35
N PHE A 279 -11.02 -9.18 18.98
CA PHE A 279 -11.41 -9.54 17.62
C PHE A 279 -12.70 -8.86 17.17
N LYS A 280 -12.84 -8.71 15.85
CA LYS A 280 -14.10 -8.32 15.22
C LYS A 280 -14.49 -9.37 14.20
N CYS A 281 -15.66 -9.97 14.31
CA CYS A 281 -16.05 -11.02 13.39
C CYS A 281 -17.50 -10.95 12.96
N GLU A 282 -17.84 -11.69 11.90
CA GLU A 282 -19.22 -11.82 11.43
C GLU A 282 -19.69 -13.28 11.59
N LEU A 283 -20.87 -13.48 12.17
CA LEU A 283 -21.49 -14.80 12.30
C LEU A 283 -22.41 -15.12 11.11
N THR A 284 -22.70 -16.41 10.93
CA THR A 284 -23.56 -16.94 9.86
C THR A 284 -24.88 -16.18 9.75
N ARG A 285 -25.26 -15.92 8.49
CA ARG A 285 -26.50 -15.22 8.11
C ARG A 285 -27.65 -16.19 7.85
N PHE A 286 -27.37 -17.48 7.72
CA PHE A 286 -28.34 -18.48 7.27
C PHE A 286 -28.88 -19.31 8.44
N ASP A 287 -28.03 -19.60 9.42
CA ASP A 287 -28.38 -20.48 10.53
C ASP A 287 -28.77 -19.69 11.79
N GLN A 288 -29.47 -20.38 12.70
CA GLN A 288 -29.67 -19.87 14.04
C GLN A 288 -28.34 -19.93 14.80
N VAL A 289 -28.06 -18.88 15.56
CA VAL A 289 -26.86 -18.76 16.39
C VAL A 289 -27.30 -18.89 17.84
N ASP A 290 -26.68 -19.80 18.58
CA ASP A 290 -26.87 -19.88 20.02
C ASP A 290 -25.98 -18.84 20.73
N PHE A 291 -26.57 -17.69 21.07
CA PHE A 291 -25.85 -16.64 21.81
C PHE A 291 -25.51 -17.01 23.26
N ARG A 292 -26.21 -17.99 23.85
CA ARG A 292 -25.81 -18.54 25.15
C ARG A 292 -24.47 -19.27 25.00
N ARG A 293 -24.33 -20.05 23.92
CA ARG A 293 -23.07 -20.72 23.57
C ARG A 293 -21.94 -19.73 23.29
N VAL A 294 -22.22 -18.65 22.54
CA VAL A 294 -21.26 -17.56 22.30
C VAL A 294 -20.73 -16.98 23.62
N ARG A 295 -21.64 -16.63 24.56
CA ARG A 295 -21.27 -16.13 25.89
C ARG A 295 -20.43 -17.13 26.67
N GLU A 296 -20.83 -18.40 26.69
CA GLU A 296 -20.11 -19.47 27.37
C GLU A 296 -18.68 -19.61 26.82
N ILE A 297 -18.51 -19.64 25.49
CA ILE A 297 -17.19 -19.72 24.86
C ILE A 297 -16.32 -18.51 25.23
N ILE A 298 -16.81 -17.28 25.01
CA ILE A 298 -16.04 -16.06 25.27
C ILE A 298 -15.65 -15.95 26.75
N SER A 299 -16.52 -16.38 27.67
CA SER A 299 -16.23 -16.36 29.10
C SER A 299 -15.02 -17.22 29.52
N THR A 300 -14.63 -18.19 28.67
CA THR A 300 -13.44 -19.03 28.93
C THR A 300 -12.12 -18.37 28.53
N PHE A 301 -12.14 -17.25 27.80
CA PHE A 301 -10.94 -16.66 27.23
C PHE A 301 -10.14 -15.90 28.29
N LYS A 302 -8.89 -16.33 28.51
CA LYS A 302 -8.04 -15.78 29.57
C LYS A 302 -7.44 -14.42 29.20
N GLN A 303 -7.03 -14.24 27.95
CA GLN A 303 -6.35 -13.03 27.46
C GLN A 303 -7.32 -11.98 26.88
N PHE A 304 -8.61 -12.31 26.84
CA PHE A 304 -9.64 -11.51 26.19
C PHE A 304 -9.85 -10.15 26.87
N GLU A 305 -9.90 -9.10 26.05
CA GLU A 305 -10.15 -7.71 26.42
C GLU A 305 -11.48 -7.24 25.82
N SER A 306 -11.69 -7.42 24.51
CA SER A 306 -12.96 -7.06 23.86
C SER A 306 -13.20 -7.73 22.51
N CYS A 307 -14.46 -7.90 22.11
CA CYS A 307 -14.80 -8.21 20.73
C CYS A 307 -16.02 -7.47 20.20
N GLU A 308 -16.13 -7.43 18.88
CA GLU A 308 -17.32 -6.97 18.16
C GLU A 308 -17.81 -8.05 17.22
N ILE A 309 -19.06 -8.48 17.41
CA ILE A 309 -19.70 -9.51 16.60
C ILE A 309 -20.78 -8.86 15.75
N GLU A 310 -20.61 -8.89 14.43
CA GLU A 310 -21.60 -8.45 13.45
C GLU A 310 -22.49 -9.64 13.03
N ARG A 311 -23.79 -9.41 12.86
CA ARG A 311 -24.69 -10.36 12.22
C ARG A 311 -25.72 -9.63 11.36
N VAL A 312 -25.86 -10.04 10.10
CA VAL A 312 -26.80 -9.41 9.15
C VAL A 312 -28.23 -9.83 9.47
N ASN A 313 -29.13 -8.84 9.47
CA ASN A 313 -30.56 -9.01 9.67
C ASN A 313 -31.25 -9.19 8.30
N ARG A 314 -31.65 -10.42 7.96
CA ARG A 314 -32.53 -10.66 6.80
C ARG A 314 -33.96 -10.95 7.28
N ARG A 315 -34.93 -10.21 6.72
CA ARG A 315 -36.38 -10.44 6.85
C ARG A 315 -36.94 -10.32 8.27
N ASP A 316 -36.46 -9.38 9.07
CA ASP A 316 -36.95 -9.14 10.45
C ASP A 316 -36.85 -10.34 11.41
N MET A 317 -36.11 -11.38 11.02
CA MET A 317 -35.85 -12.57 11.85
C MET A 317 -34.82 -12.31 12.94
N PHE A 318 -34.14 -11.17 12.88
CA PHE A 318 -33.20 -10.74 13.89
C PHE A 318 -33.92 -9.79 14.85
N GLN A 319 -34.21 -10.28 16.06
CA GLN A 319 -34.76 -9.43 17.10
C GLN A 319 -33.68 -9.27 18.16
N ILE A 320 -33.21 -8.03 18.37
CA ILE A 320 -32.34 -7.64 19.48
C ILE A 320 -32.84 -8.22 20.82
N ARG A 321 -34.16 -8.36 20.97
CA ARG A 321 -34.85 -9.01 22.09
C ARG A 321 -34.45 -10.48 22.26
N THR A 322 -34.44 -11.28 21.19
CA THR A 322 -34.09 -12.71 21.24
C THR A 322 -32.65 -12.91 21.73
N ILE A 323 -31.73 -12.04 21.31
CA ILE A 323 -30.33 -12.10 21.74
C ILE A 323 -30.22 -11.70 23.20
N GLY A 324 -30.87 -10.60 23.59
CA GLY A 324 -30.94 -10.19 24.99
C GLY A 324 -31.48 -11.33 25.86
N GLN A 325 -32.59 -11.96 25.47
CA GLN A 325 -33.19 -13.09 26.21
C GLN A 325 -32.24 -14.28 26.30
N ALA A 326 -31.58 -14.67 25.19
CA ALA A 326 -30.61 -15.76 25.18
C ALA A 326 -29.40 -15.50 26.08
N LEU A 327 -28.99 -14.23 26.20
CA LEU A 327 -27.91 -13.81 27.09
C LEU A 327 -28.36 -13.68 28.56
N GLY A 328 -29.67 -13.66 28.82
CA GLY A 328 -30.25 -13.45 30.16
C GLY A 328 -30.42 -11.97 30.52
N ALA A 329 -30.49 -11.09 29.53
CA ALA A 329 -30.74 -9.66 29.72
C ALA A 329 -32.22 -9.38 30.03
N GLU A 330 -32.45 -8.41 30.91
CA GLU A 330 -33.78 -7.82 31.07
C GLU A 330 -34.13 -7.02 29.82
N ILE A 331 -35.32 -7.26 29.27
CA ILE A 331 -35.74 -6.65 28.00
C ILE A 331 -36.82 -5.60 28.27
N PRO A 332 -36.54 -4.30 28.06
CA PRO A 332 -37.54 -3.26 28.24
C PRO A 332 -38.75 -3.43 27.33
N PHE A 333 -39.90 -2.91 27.75
CA PHE A 333 -41.09 -2.85 26.90
C PHE A 333 -40.98 -1.67 25.91
N GLY A 334 -41.49 -1.83 24.68
CA GLY A 334 -41.49 -0.77 23.64
C GLY A 334 -40.35 -0.84 22.60
N PRO A 335 -40.18 0.20 21.76
CA PRO A 335 -39.13 0.23 20.75
C PRO A 335 -37.73 0.15 21.38
N LEU A 336 -36.90 -0.79 20.93
CA LEU A 336 -35.56 -1.02 21.44
C LEU A 336 -34.54 -0.93 20.32
N LYS A 337 -33.55 -0.05 20.49
CA LYS A 337 -32.39 0.04 19.59
C LYS A 337 -31.11 -0.49 20.21
N ILE A 338 -31.02 -0.46 21.54
CA ILE A 338 -29.81 -0.83 22.28
C ILE A 338 -30.22 -1.67 23.49
N ILE A 339 -29.48 -2.75 23.74
CA ILE A 339 -29.55 -3.52 24.98
C ILE A 339 -28.14 -3.57 25.59
N THR A 340 -28.05 -3.21 26.86
CA THR A 340 -26.83 -3.35 27.66
C THR A 340 -27.06 -4.44 28.71
N HIS A 341 -26.16 -5.40 28.81
CA HIS A 341 -26.25 -6.50 29.76
C HIS A 341 -24.90 -6.80 30.38
N ARG A 342 -24.89 -7.13 31.68
CA ARG A 342 -23.68 -7.57 32.38
C ARG A 342 -23.84 -9.02 32.80
N TYR A 343 -22.81 -9.80 32.51
CA TYR A 343 -22.73 -11.20 32.89
C TYR A 343 -21.49 -11.42 33.76
N GLN A 344 -21.70 -11.81 35.02
CA GLN A 344 -20.60 -12.18 35.91
C GLN A 344 -19.99 -13.51 35.47
N ILE A 345 -18.66 -13.56 35.32
CA ILE A 345 -17.97 -14.80 34.97
C ILE A 345 -17.96 -15.71 36.20
N PRO A 346 -18.50 -16.94 36.13
CA PRO A 346 -18.54 -17.83 37.28
C PRO A 346 -17.14 -18.07 37.87
N GLY A 347 -17.01 -17.91 39.19
CA GLY A 347 -15.73 -18.09 39.88
C GLY A 347 -14.73 -16.93 39.72
N SER A 348 -15.16 -15.79 39.17
CA SER A 348 -14.35 -14.57 39.03
C SER A 348 -15.13 -13.33 39.49
N ASN A 349 -14.40 -12.28 39.87
CA ASN A 349 -14.98 -10.94 40.07
C ASN A 349 -15.12 -10.18 38.74
N GLU A 350 -14.55 -10.72 37.66
CA GLU A 350 -14.64 -10.14 36.33
C GLU A 350 -16.05 -10.34 35.74
N PHE A 351 -16.50 -9.39 34.93
CA PHE A 351 -17.76 -9.47 34.19
C PHE A 351 -17.57 -9.15 32.70
N LEU A 352 -18.44 -9.73 31.87
CA LEU A 352 -18.59 -9.37 30.48
C LEU A 352 -19.70 -8.33 30.36
N GLU A 353 -19.38 -7.17 29.79
CA GLU A 353 -20.35 -6.15 29.44
C GLU A 353 -20.71 -6.28 27.95
N PHE A 354 -21.99 -6.56 27.69
CA PHE A 354 -22.57 -6.67 26.37
C PHE A 354 -23.27 -5.36 26.03
N LYS A 355 -22.99 -4.83 24.84
CA LYS A 355 -23.75 -3.75 24.20
C LYS A 355 -24.20 -4.23 22.83
N ILE A 356 -25.51 -4.44 22.70
CA ILE A 356 -26.15 -4.93 21.49
C ILE A 356 -26.83 -3.73 20.83
N GLU A 357 -26.50 -3.45 19.58
CA GLU A 357 -27.05 -2.33 18.81
C GLU A 357 -27.72 -2.87 17.55
N ASP A 358 -29.00 -2.52 17.36
CA ASP A 358 -29.75 -2.81 16.13
C ASP A 358 -29.58 -1.66 15.13
N GLU A 359 -28.89 -1.95 14.03
CA GLU A 359 -28.56 -0.99 12.96
C GLU A 359 -29.45 -1.23 11.72
N SER A 360 -30.64 -1.79 11.90
CA SER A 360 -31.64 -2.12 10.87
C SER A 360 -31.21 -3.28 9.95
N TYR A 361 -30.10 -3.13 9.21
CA TYR A 361 -29.62 -4.14 8.25
C TYR A 361 -28.68 -5.18 8.87
N TYR A 362 -28.11 -4.86 10.02
CA TYR A 362 -27.29 -5.76 10.81
C TYR A 362 -27.39 -5.36 12.28
N CYS A 363 -26.87 -6.23 13.13
CA CYS A 363 -26.70 -5.94 14.54
C CYS A 363 -25.25 -6.13 14.92
N THR A 364 -24.85 -5.31 15.87
CA THR A 364 -23.51 -5.28 16.42
C THR A 364 -23.59 -5.64 17.90
N ILE A 365 -22.86 -6.67 18.30
CA ILE A 365 -22.71 -7.07 19.71
C ILE A 365 -21.28 -6.76 20.11
N LYS A 366 -21.10 -5.70 20.90
CA LYS A 366 -19.82 -5.37 21.52
C LYS A 366 -19.75 -6.03 22.88
N ILE A 367 -18.68 -6.77 23.13
CA ILE A 367 -18.44 -7.47 24.39
C ILE A 367 -17.11 -6.97 24.94
N VAL A 368 -17.10 -6.45 26.15
CA VAL A 368 -15.90 -5.97 26.82
C VAL A 368 -15.75 -6.72 28.14
N LYS A 369 -14.53 -7.17 28.43
CA LYS A 369 -14.19 -7.77 29.71
C LYS A 369 -13.78 -6.67 30.69
N VAL A 370 -14.47 -6.59 31.81
CA VAL A 370 -14.20 -5.62 32.87
C VAL A 370 -13.72 -6.36 34.12
N ARG A 371 -12.68 -5.81 34.76
CA ARG A 371 -12.01 -6.39 35.94
C ARG A 371 -12.38 -5.67 37.22
#